data_AF-A0A2S7ZID5-F1
#
_entry.id   AF-A0A2S7ZID5-F1
#
_cell.length_a   1.000
_cell.length_b   1.000
_cell.length_c   1.000
_cell.angle_alpha   90.00
_cell.angle_beta   90.00
_cell.angle_gamma   90.00
#
_symmetry.space_group_name_H-M   'P 1'
#
loop_
_entity.id
_entity.type
_entity.pdbx_description
1 polymer ?
#
loop_
_entity_poly.entity_id
_entity_poly.type
_entity_poly.pdbx_seq_one_letter_code
_entity_poly.pdbx_strand_id
1 'polypeptide(L)'
;VFLSEMTVDENGTIRPKHERLIKAENSLVKLINKRCLFTYLGTSLTCTCPATNNRIEGGVNAQLRAMLRNHRGMSIERRIKAVFWWCYMHSPNPLSNAEILKVMPTNKSISDIYHTIHEQSRLEASIPTWGDAIVWSDLHNYDRLFTNLWD
;
A
#
# COMPACT_ATOMS: atom_id res chain seq x y z
N VAL A 1 17.10 16.88 17.23
CA VAL A 1 18.18 17.77 16.73
C VAL A 1 18.14 17.87 15.20
N PHE A 2 18.19 16.77 14.45
CA PHE A 2 18.12 16.80 12.97
C PHE A 2 16.75 17.21 12.41
N LEU A 3 15.66 16.52 12.78
CA LEU A 3 14.30 16.82 12.26
C LEU A 3 13.72 18.15 12.76
N SER A 4 14.33 18.75 13.79
CA SER A 4 13.94 20.05 14.36
C SER A 4 14.60 21.25 13.65
N GLU A 5 15.44 21.01 12.65
CA GLU A 5 16.09 22.07 11.88
C GLU A 5 15.06 22.87 11.06
N MET A 6 15.16 24.20 11.14
CA MET A 6 14.33 25.14 10.40
C MET A 6 15.17 25.89 9.36
N THR A 7 14.54 26.29 8.26
CA THR A 7 15.11 27.12 7.19
C THR A 7 14.19 28.29 6.92
N VAL A 8 14.77 29.44 6.59
CA VAL A 8 14.02 30.63 6.19
C VAL A 8 14.06 30.73 4.67
N ASP A 9 12.90 30.85 4.04
CA ASP A 9 12.82 31.06 2.59
C ASP A 9 13.15 32.52 2.20
N GLU A 10 13.29 32.78 0.90
CA GLU A 10 13.61 34.11 0.36
C GLU A 10 12.57 35.18 0.74
N ASN A 11 11.37 34.75 1.14
CA ASN A 11 10.27 35.60 1.56
C ASN A 11 10.21 35.79 3.10
N GLY A 12 11.19 35.27 3.85
CA GLY A 12 11.26 35.37 5.31
C GLY A 12 10.40 34.34 6.06
N THR A 13 9.80 33.37 5.36
CA THR A 13 8.95 32.34 5.97
C THR A 13 9.80 31.23 6.57
N ILE A 14 9.54 30.90 7.83
CA ILE A 14 10.22 29.80 8.53
C ILE A 14 9.53 28.49 8.15
N ARG A 15 10.30 27.53 7.65
CA ARG A 15 9.82 26.18 7.30
C ARG A 15 10.75 25.11 7.88
N PRO A 16 10.23 23.92 8.21
CA PRO A 16 11.09 22.81 8.58
C PRO A 16 11.97 22.41 7.39
N LYS A 17 13.27 22.26 7.64
CA LYS A 17 14.26 21.88 6.63
C LYS A 17 13.99 20.49 6.05
N HIS A 18 13.46 19.59 6.87
CA HIS A 18 13.22 18.19 6.54
C HIS A 18 11.74 17.86 6.41
N GLU A 19 10.96 18.75 5.79
CA GLU A 19 9.49 18.65 5.71
C GLU A 19 9.00 17.27 5.23
N ARG A 20 9.66 16.67 4.22
CA ARG A 20 9.30 15.34 3.69
C ARG A 20 9.46 14.24 4.73
N LEU A 21 10.53 14.28 5.54
CA LEU A 21 10.80 13.30 6.58
C LEU A 21 9.80 13.45 7.73
N ILE A 22 9.51 14.68 8.14
CA ILE A 22 8.51 14.97 9.18
C ILE A 22 7.12 14.50 8.73
N LYS A 23 6.74 14.74 7.47
CA LYS A 23 5.49 14.21 6.90
C LYS A 23 5.45 12.69 6.90
N ALA A 24 6.55 12.03 6.55
CA ALA A 24 6.63 10.57 6.57
C ALA A 24 6.51 10.01 8.00
N GLU A 25 7.22 10.61 8.97
CA GLU A 25 7.13 10.27 10.39
C GLU A 25 5.69 10.43 10.90
N ASN A 26 5.06 11.59 10.67
CA ASN A 26 3.68 11.85 11.08
C ASN A 26 2.69 10.87 10.45
N SER A 27 2.92 10.46 9.19
CA SER A 27 2.11 9.43 8.53
C SER A 27 2.23 8.08 9.24
N LEU A 28 3.46 7.66 9.58
CA LEU A 28 3.70 6.43 10.34
C LEU A 28 3.06 6.47 11.72
N VAL A 29 3.24 7.57 12.46
CA VAL A 29 2.60 7.78 13.79
C VAL A 29 1.09 7.69 13.69
N LYS A 30 0.48 8.31 12.66
CA LYS A 30 -0.96 8.22 12.42
C LYS A 30 -1.42 6.79 12.18
N LEU A 31 -0.68 6.00 11.40
CA LEU A 31 -1.01 4.60 11.12
C LEU A 31 -0.83 3.70 12.37
N ILE A 32 0.19 3.96 13.18
CA ILE A 32 0.41 3.28 14.46
C ILE A 32 -0.75 3.58 15.41
N ASN A 33 -1.12 4.86 15.58
CA ASN A 33 -2.22 5.28 16.45
C ASN A 33 -3.58 4.72 16.00
N LYS A 34 -3.80 4.61 14.68
CA LYS A 34 -4.99 3.98 14.11
C LYS A 34 -5.00 2.45 14.23
N ARG A 35 -3.97 1.85 14.80
CA ARG A 35 -3.79 0.39 14.85
C ARG A 35 -3.86 -0.24 13.45
N CYS A 36 -3.24 0.42 12.46
CA CYS A 36 -3.18 -0.07 11.08
C CYS A 36 -1.79 -0.59 10.69
N LEU A 37 -0.72 -0.11 11.33
CA LEU A 37 0.66 -0.48 11.00
C LEU A 37 1.41 -0.93 12.26
N PHE A 38 2.15 -2.03 12.16
CA PHE A 38 2.93 -2.66 13.25
C PHE A 38 2.14 -3.07 14.50
N THR A 39 0.83 -3.25 14.39
CA THR A 39 -0.04 -3.66 15.51
C THR A 39 0.22 -5.04 16.08
N TYR A 40 0.92 -5.88 15.32
CA TYR A 40 1.29 -7.23 15.74
C TYR A 40 2.58 -7.24 16.58
N LEU A 41 3.31 -6.13 16.67
CA LEU A 41 4.51 -6.02 17.49
C LEU A 41 4.10 -5.59 18.90
N GLY A 42 4.16 -6.52 19.85
CA GLY A 42 3.95 -6.22 21.27
C GLY A 42 5.13 -5.46 21.87
N THR A 43 4.89 -4.69 22.94
CA THR A 43 5.96 -4.05 23.73
C THR A 43 6.91 -5.06 24.38
N SER A 44 6.52 -6.33 24.44
CA SER A 44 7.31 -7.48 24.89
C SER A 44 8.21 -8.10 23.82
N LEU A 45 8.23 -7.54 22.60
CA LEU A 45 9.07 -8.05 21.51
C LEU A 45 10.55 -7.83 21.84
N THR A 46 11.15 -8.83 22.44
CA THR A 46 12.56 -8.86 22.87
C THR A 46 13.47 -9.59 21.88
N CYS A 47 12.94 -9.96 20.70
CA CYS A 47 13.71 -10.67 19.70
C CYS A 47 14.62 -9.73 18.90
N THR A 48 15.80 -10.21 18.54
CA THR A 48 16.70 -9.53 17.60
C THR A 48 16.06 -9.53 16.21
N CYS A 49 15.43 -8.41 15.85
CA CYS A 49 14.89 -8.22 14.51
C CYS A 49 16.04 -8.03 13.50
N PRO A 50 16.05 -8.79 12.39
CA PRO A 50 17.01 -8.56 11.31
C PRO A 50 16.87 -7.14 10.76
N ALA A 51 18.00 -6.48 10.48
CA ALA A 51 18.01 -5.11 9.92
C ALA A 51 17.42 -5.01 8.50
N THR A 52 17.31 -6.13 7.79
CA THR A 52 16.87 -6.20 6.39
C THR A 52 15.68 -7.14 6.21
N ASN A 53 14.80 -6.81 5.26
CA ASN A 53 13.64 -7.64 4.89
C ASN A 53 14.00 -8.90 4.08
N ASN A 54 15.28 -9.17 3.81
CA ASN A 54 15.76 -10.30 3.00
C ASN A 54 15.17 -11.65 3.42
N ARG A 55 14.97 -11.88 4.73
CA ARG A 55 14.36 -13.12 5.24
C ARG A 55 12.90 -13.28 4.80
N ILE A 56 12.16 -12.18 4.68
CA ILE A 56 10.78 -12.18 4.20
C ILE A 56 10.77 -12.25 2.67
N GLU A 57 11.52 -11.37 2.00
CA GLU A 57 11.47 -11.23 0.55
C GLU A 57 12.12 -12.38 -0.22
N GLY A 58 13.32 -12.78 0.21
CA GLY A 58 14.09 -13.87 -0.37
C GLY A 58 13.71 -15.25 0.19
N GLY A 59 13.18 -15.30 1.42
CA GLY A 59 12.72 -16.55 2.03
C GLY A 59 11.28 -16.88 1.67
N VAL A 60 10.33 -16.21 2.32
CA VAL A 60 8.89 -16.53 2.23
C VAL A 60 8.29 -16.09 0.90
N ASN A 61 8.44 -14.81 0.53
CA ASN A 61 7.79 -14.26 -0.67
C ASN A 61 8.36 -14.85 -1.96
N ALA A 62 9.64 -15.23 -1.98
CA ALA A 62 10.24 -15.91 -3.13
C ALA A 62 9.57 -17.27 -3.39
N GLN A 63 9.34 -18.05 -2.33
CA GLN A 63 8.68 -19.35 -2.40
C GLN A 63 7.20 -19.22 -2.81
N LEU A 64 6.48 -18.27 -2.23
CA LEU A 64 5.10 -17.97 -2.62
C LEU A 64 5.00 -17.60 -4.10
N ARG A 65 5.88 -16.72 -4.59
CA ARG A 65 5.96 -16.34 -6.00
C ARG A 65 6.29 -17.55 -6.89
N ALA A 66 7.20 -18.43 -6.47
CA ALA A 66 7.56 -19.63 -7.23
C ALA A 66 6.38 -20.60 -7.36
N MET A 67 5.69 -20.89 -6.27
CA MET A 67 4.47 -21.71 -6.28
C MET A 67 3.41 -21.12 -7.23
N LEU A 68 3.13 -19.82 -7.15
CA LEU A 68 2.17 -19.16 -8.04
C LEU A 68 2.58 -19.24 -9.51
N ARG A 69 3.88 -19.20 -9.82
CA ARG A 69 4.41 -19.39 -11.18
C ARG A 69 4.22 -20.83 -11.66
N ASN A 70 4.55 -21.81 -10.84
CA ASN A 70 4.45 -23.23 -11.18
C ASN A 70 3.00 -23.66 -11.39
N HIS A 71 2.05 -22.98 -10.75
CA HIS A 71 0.63 -23.27 -10.83
C HIS A 71 -0.19 -22.26 -11.65
N ARG A 72 0.43 -21.56 -12.62
CA ARG A 72 -0.23 -20.56 -13.48
C ARG A 72 -1.48 -21.08 -14.21
N GLY A 73 -1.54 -22.38 -14.52
CA GLY A 73 -2.69 -23.02 -15.18
C GLY A 73 -3.90 -23.25 -14.26
N MET A 74 -3.78 -23.01 -12.95
CA MET A 74 -4.92 -23.10 -12.02
C MET A 74 -5.75 -21.81 -12.04
N SER A 75 -7.05 -21.95 -11.74
CA SER A 75 -7.91 -20.79 -11.50
C SER A 75 -7.35 -19.91 -10.39
N ILE A 76 -7.67 -18.62 -10.44
CA ILE A 76 -7.18 -17.64 -9.46
C ILE A 76 -7.59 -18.02 -8.03
N GLU A 77 -8.82 -18.51 -7.84
CA GLU A 77 -9.31 -19.00 -6.54
C GLU A 77 -8.46 -20.16 -6.00
N ARG A 78 -8.12 -21.14 -6.86
CA ARG A 78 -7.29 -22.29 -6.47
C ARG A 78 -5.87 -21.86 -6.13
N ARG A 79 -5.31 -20.89 -6.86
CA ARG A 79 -4.00 -20.31 -6.55
C ARG A 79 -4.00 -19.56 -5.22
N ILE A 80 -5.05 -18.79 -4.92
CA ILE A 80 -5.20 -18.14 -3.61
C ILE A 80 -5.26 -19.17 -2.49
N LYS A 81 -6.13 -20.19 -2.64
CA LYS A 81 -6.21 -21.27 -1.65
C LYS A 81 -4.88 -21.98 -1.45
N ALA A 82 -4.13 -22.22 -2.52
CA ALA A 82 -2.79 -22.80 -2.42
C ALA A 82 -1.84 -21.92 -1.60
N VAL A 83 -1.90 -20.59 -1.75
CA VAL A 83 -1.14 -19.64 -0.90
C VAL A 83 -1.53 -19.75 0.56
N PHE A 84 -2.84 -19.74 0.87
CA PHE A 84 -3.30 -19.89 2.25
C PHE A 84 -2.85 -21.21 2.87
N TRP A 85 -2.95 -22.31 2.12
CA TRP A 85 -2.45 -23.62 2.56
C TRP A 85 -0.94 -23.64 2.77
N TRP A 86 -0.17 -23.02 1.88
CA TRP A 86 1.27 -22.90 2.05
C TRP A 86 1.59 -22.15 3.35
N CYS A 87 0.95 -21.02 3.60
CA CYS A 87 1.14 -20.24 4.83
C CYS A 87 0.76 -21.04 6.08
N TYR A 88 -0.34 -21.80 6.03
CA TYR A 88 -0.75 -22.68 7.13
C TYR A 88 0.32 -23.74 7.44
N MET A 89 0.81 -24.46 6.42
CA MET A 89 1.79 -25.54 6.59
C MET A 89 3.17 -25.04 7.07
N HIS A 90 3.49 -23.78 6.81
CA HIS A 90 4.76 -23.16 7.21
C HIS A 90 4.62 -22.24 8.44
N SER A 91 3.45 -22.25 9.10
CA SER A 91 3.25 -21.52 10.35
C SER A 91 3.93 -22.26 11.50
N PRO A 92 4.67 -21.56 12.40
CA PRO A 92 5.26 -22.19 13.59
C PRO A 92 4.24 -22.79 14.55
N ASN A 93 3.01 -22.27 14.55
CA ASN A 93 1.90 -22.75 15.38
C ASN A 93 0.62 -22.79 14.53
N PRO A 94 0.42 -23.86 13.73
CA PRO A 94 -0.77 -23.98 12.89
C PRO A 94 -2.01 -24.23 13.75
N LEU A 95 -3.14 -23.66 13.34
CA LEU A 95 -4.45 -23.94 13.93
C LEU A 95 -4.78 -25.44 13.83
N SER A 96 -5.66 -25.93 14.71
CA SER A 96 -6.16 -27.30 14.55
C SER A 96 -6.96 -27.46 13.25
N ASN A 97 -7.08 -28.70 12.76
CA ASN A 97 -7.84 -29.00 11.55
C ASN A 97 -9.30 -28.51 11.61
N ALA A 98 -9.93 -28.53 12.78
CA ALA A 98 -11.30 -28.05 12.96
C ALA A 98 -11.40 -26.51 12.92
N GLU A 99 -10.37 -25.81 13.37
CA GLU A 99 -10.32 -24.35 13.40
C GLU A 99 -9.91 -23.75 12.07
N ILE A 100 -8.91 -24.35 11.40
CA ILE A 100 -8.44 -23.86 10.09
C ILE A 100 -9.55 -23.89 9.05
N LEU A 101 -10.43 -24.90 9.08
CA LEU A 101 -11.58 -24.99 8.17
C LEU A 101 -12.58 -23.84 8.36
N LYS A 102 -12.66 -23.24 9.55
CA LYS A 102 -13.56 -22.11 9.82
C LYS A 102 -13.00 -20.78 9.30
N VAL A 103 -11.68 -20.64 9.26
CA VAL A 103 -11.00 -19.39 8.87
C VAL A 103 -10.50 -19.39 7.43
N MET A 104 -10.36 -20.56 6.81
CA MET A 104 -9.93 -20.67 5.42
C MET A 104 -10.93 -19.97 4.48
N PRO A 105 -10.44 -19.21 3.49
CA PRO A 105 -11.31 -18.50 2.58
C PRO A 105 -12.11 -19.49 1.71
N THR A 106 -13.42 -19.27 1.65
CA THR A 106 -14.33 -19.97 0.75
C THR A 106 -14.22 -19.39 -0.66
N ASN A 107 -14.71 -20.11 -1.68
CA ASN A 107 -14.76 -19.54 -3.04
C ASN A 107 -15.57 -18.25 -3.07
N LYS A 108 -16.69 -18.22 -2.34
CA LYS A 108 -17.53 -17.03 -2.20
C LYS A 108 -16.75 -15.86 -1.62
N SER A 109 -16.09 -16.04 -0.48
CA SER A 109 -15.30 -14.95 0.13
C SER A 109 -14.15 -14.48 -0.78
N ILE A 110 -13.51 -15.38 -1.54
CA ILE A 110 -12.49 -14.99 -2.51
C ILE A 110 -13.10 -14.13 -3.63
N SER A 111 -14.25 -14.55 -4.17
CA SER A 111 -14.97 -13.80 -5.20
C SER A 111 -15.42 -12.43 -4.69
N ASP A 112 -15.95 -12.36 -3.47
CA ASP A 112 -16.41 -11.12 -2.85
C ASP A 112 -15.26 -10.12 -2.67
N ILE A 113 -14.09 -10.59 -2.25
CA ILE A 113 -12.86 -9.78 -2.17
C ILE A 113 -12.47 -9.27 -3.57
N TYR A 114 -12.51 -10.12 -4.59
CA TYR A 114 -12.21 -9.71 -5.95
C TYR A 114 -13.16 -8.63 -6.47
N HIS A 115 -14.46 -8.79 -6.24
CA HIS A 115 -15.45 -7.79 -6.63
C HIS A 115 -15.19 -6.47 -5.90
N THR A 116 -14.92 -6.52 -4.60
CA THR A 116 -14.65 -5.32 -3.79
C THR A 116 -13.40 -4.58 -4.29
N ILE A 117 -12.30 -5.30 -4.53
CA ILE A 117 -11.05 -4.71 -5.05
C ILE A 117 -11.29 -4.15 -6.45
N HIS A 118 -11.98 -4.88 -7.32
CA HIS A 118 -12.24 -4.43 -8.69
C HIS A 118 -13.13 -3.18 -8.70
N GLU A 119 -14.18 -3.13 -7.88
CA GLU A 119 -15.03 -1.95 -7.70
C GLU A 119 -14.23 -0.76 -7.15
N GLN A 120 -13.38 -0.97 -6.14
CA GLN A 120 -12.48 0.06 -5.63
C GLN A 120 -11.51 0.56 -6.69
N SER A 121 -10.85 -0.32 -7.46
CA SER A 121 -9.95 0.08 -8.55
C SER A 121 -10.71 0.82 -9.67
N ARG A 122 -11.95 0.45 -9.97
CA ARG A 122 -12.81 1.18 -10.91
C ARG A 122 -13.17 2.57 -10.38
N LEU A 123 -13.48 2.67 -9.09
CA LEU A 123 -13.76 3.96 -8.43
C LEU A 123 -12.53 4.85 -8.44
N GLU A 124 -11.35 4.33 -8.07
CA GLU A 124 -10.08 5.05 -8.13
C GLU A 124 -9.72 5.50 -9.54
N ALA A 125 -9.94 4.67 -10.56
CA ALA A 125 -9.74 5.05 -11.96
C ALA A 125 -10.79 6.05 -12.48
N SER A 126 -11.95 6.13 -11.85
CA SER A 126 -13.00 7.11 -12.18
C SER A 126 -12.85 8.45 -11.45
N ILE A 127 -12.02 8.50 -10.40
CA ILE A 127 -11.66 9.74 -9.72
C ILE A 127 -10.58 10.42 -10.57
N PRO A 128 -10.80 11.64 -11.07
CA PRO A 128 -9.80 12.35 -11.87
C PRO A 128 -8.49 12.48 -11.09
N THR A 129 -7.40 12.00 -11.67
CA THR A 129 -6.06 12.13 -11.11
C THR A 129 -5.55 13.57 -11.29
N TRP A 130 -4.52 13.97 -10.54
CA TRP A 130 -3.80 15.23 -10.80
C TRP A 130 -3.24 15.19 -12.24
N GLY A 131 -3.90 15.91 -13.16
CA GLY A 131 -3.63 15.87 -14.61
C GLY A 131 -4.86 15.57 -15.47
N ASP A 132 -5.89 14.90 -14.92
CA ASP A 132 -7.15 14.57 -15.61
C ASP A 132 -8.34 15.45 -15.17
N ALA A 133 -8.18 16.22 -14.09
CA ALA A 133 -9.19 17.15 -13.60
C ALA A 133 -9.27 18.41 -14.49
N ILE A 134 -10.48 18.92 -14.72
CA ILE A 134 -10.74 20.20 -15.42
C ILE A 134 -9.78 21.25 -14.87
N VAL A 135 -8.88 21.74 -15.72
CA VAL A 135 -7.88 22.73 -15.33
C VAL A 135 -8.59 24.08 -15.26
N TRP A 136 -8.22 24.93 -14.30
CA TRP A 136 -8.86 26.24 -14.10
C TRP A 136 -8.89 27.11 -15.38
N SER A 137 -7.95 26.88 -16.30
CA SER A 137 -7.92 27.48 -17.64
C SER A 137 -9.08 27.10 -18.55
N ASP A 138 -9.65 25.89 -18.40
CA ASP A 138 -10.76 25.40 -19.23
C ASP A 138 -12.11 26.08 -18.88
N LEU A 139 -12.17 26.71 -17.71
CA LEU A 139 -13.32 27.48 -17.23
C LEU A 139 -13.30 28.95 -17.68
N HIS A 140 -12.22 29.40 -18.32
CA HIS A 140 -12.09 30.76 -18.82
C HIS A 140 -11.94 30.75 -20.34
N ASN A 141 -12.98 31.25 -21.03
CA ASN A 141 -12.83 31.70 -22.41
C ASN A 141 -11.82 32.85 -22.43
N TYR A 142 -10.56 32.54 -22.71
CA TYR A 142 -9.66 33.57 -23.19
C TYR A 142 -10.14 33.98 -24.58
N ASP A 143 -10.45 35.27 -24.71
CA ASP A 143 -10.87 35.87 -25.96
C ASP A 143 -9.84 35.55 -27.06
N ARG A 144 -10.28 34.89 -28.12
CA ARG A 144 -9.44 34.37 -29.23
C ARG A 144 -8.93 35.46 -30.15
N LEU A 145 -8.86 36.71 -29.68
CA LEU A 145 -8.48 37.88 -30.46
C LEU A 145 -7.09 38.42 -30.13
N PHE A 146 -6.20 37.62 -29.53
CA PHE A 146 -4.77 37.93 -29.56
C PHE A 146 -4.13 37.24 -30.77
N THR A 147 -4.31 37.84 -31.94
CA THR A 147 -3.38 37.68 -33.05
C THR A 147 -2.04 38.23 -32.60
N ASN A 148 -1.08 37.35 -32.32
CA ASN A 148 0.33 37.74 -32.24
C ASN A 148 0.77 38.12 -33.66
N LEU A 149 0.57 39.39 -34.01
CA LEU A 149 1.29 40.05 -35.08
C LEU A 149 2.54 40.67 -34.45
N TRP A 150 3.59 39.86 -34.34
CA TRP A 150 4.95 40.35 -34.13
C TRP A 150 5.88 39.51 -35.01
N ASP A 151 6.55 40.21 -35.91
CA ASP A 151 7.61 39.72 -36.80
C ASP A 151 8.73 38.97 -36.04
#